data_AF-A0A350YX85-F1
#
_entry.id   AF-A0A350YX85-F1
#
_cell.length_a   1.000
_cell.length_b   1.000
_cell.length_c   1.000
_cell.angle_alpha   90.00
_cell.angle_beta   90.00
_cell.angle_gamma   90.00
#
_symmetry.space_group_name_H-M   'P 1'
#
loop_
_entity.id
_entity.type
_entity.pdbx_description
1 polymer ?
#
loop_
_entity_poly.entity_id
_entity_poly.type
_entity_poly.pdbx_seq_one_letter_code
_entity_poly.pdbx_strand_id
1 'polypeptide(L)' 'MKRAFFVFFCLLLAGTASAQLNINHYIRVGQTRISIGNYVGAIEYFNIVIKFKPHLPEP' A
#
# COMPACT_ATOMS: atom_id res chain seq x y z
N MET A 1 37.71 4.56 -8.73
CA MET A 1 36.75 4.22 -9.81
C MET A 1 35.73 3.14 -9.42
N LYS A 2 36.15 1.98 -8.87
CA LYS A 2 35.23 0.88 -8.49
C LYS A 2 34.11 1.28 -7.51
N ARG A 3 34.42 2.10 -6.50
CA ARG A 3 33.42 2.61 -5.52
C ARG A 3 32.38 3.54 -6.16
N ALA A 4 32.82 4.41 -7.08
CA ALA A 4 31.91 5.32 -7.79
C ALA A 4 30.95 4.54 -8.71
N PHE A 5 31.46 3.49 -9.37
CA PHE A 5 30.63 2.60 -10.18
C PHE A 5 29.56 1.87 -9.34
N PHE A 6 29.94 1.39 -8.15
CA PHE A 6 28.99 0.76 -7.22
C PHE A 6 27.89 1.72 -6.77
N VAL A 7 28.24 2.95 -6.39
CA VAL A 7 27.26 3.98 -6.00
C VAL A 7 26.34 4.33 -7.16
N PHE A 8 26.90 4.50 -8.36
CA PHE A 8 26.12 4.76 -9.57
C PHE A 8 25.14 3.62 -9.88
N PHE A 9 25.57 2.38 -9.73
CA PHE A 9 24.70 1.21 -9.91
C PHE A 9 23.57 1.17 -8.88
N CYS A 10 23.84 1.47 -7.60
CA CYS A 10 22.80 1.56 -6.58
C CYS A 10 21.78 2.68 -6.88
N LEU A 11 22.22 3.81 -7.41
CA LEU A 11 21.33 4.93 -7.79
C LEU A 11 20.41 4.55 -8.96
N LEU A 12 20.90 3.77 -9.94
CA LEU A 12 20.07 3.25 -11.03
C LEU A 12 18.99 2.29 -10.51
N LEU A 13 19.32 1.41 -9.55
CA LEU A 13 18.35 0.50 -8.93
C LEU A 13 17.30 1.23 -8.09
N ALA A 14 17.68 2.32 -7.42
CA ALA A 14 16.74 3.11 -6.63
C ALA A 14 15.68 3.79 -7.52
N GLY A 15 16.03 4.19 -8.75
CA GLY A 15 15.10 4.84 -9.69
C GLY A 15 14.00 3.94 -10.24
N THR A 16 14.15 2.62 -10.16
CA THR A 16 13.14 1.64 -10.62
C THR A 16 12.25 1.12 -9.49
N ALA A 17 12.56 1.46 -8.24
CA ALA A 17 11.77 1.05 -7.10
C ALA A 17 10.39 1.73 -7.11
N SER A 18 9.33 0.93 -7.02
CA SER A 18 7.96 1.42 -6.89
C SER A 18 7.44 1.19 -5.49
N ALA A 19 6.99 2.23 -4.81
CA ALA A 19 6.36 2.11 -3.50
C ALA A 19 5.03 1.33 -3.60
N GLN A 20 4.70 0.55 -2.57
CA GLN A 20 3.46 -0.22 -2.50
C GLN A 20 2.68 0.16 -1.24
N LEU A 21 1.36 0.27 -1.36
CA LEU A 21 0.48 0.51 -0.22
C LEU A 21 0.34 -0.78 0.61
N ASN A 22 0.37 -0.66 1.94
CA ASN A 22 0.11 -1.80 2.83
C ASN A 22 -1.40 -2.10 2.87
N ILE A 23 -1.89 -2.85 1.88
CA ILE A 23 -3.31 -3.15 1.70
C ILE A 23 -3.91 -3.86 2.92
N ASN A 24 -3.16 -4.79 3.54
CA ASN A 24 -3.59 -5.52 4.73
C ASN A 24 -3.85 -4.59 5.92
N HIS A 25 -3.08 -3.51 6.05
CA HIS A 25 -3.33 -2.50 7.07
C HIS A 25 -4.68 -1.81 6.85
N TYR A 26 -4.97 -1.35 5.63
CA TYR A 26 -6.22 -0.64 5.34
C TYR A 26 -7.45 -1.52 5.50
N ILE A 27 -7.37 -2.80 5.10
CA ILE A 27 -8.43 -3.79 5.35
C ILE A 27 -8.68 -3.95 6.85
N ARG A 28 -7.63 -4.17 7.64
CA ARG A 28 -7.74 -4.37 9.09
C ARG A 28 -8.34 -3.15 9.79
N VAL A 29 -7.94 -1.95 9.37
CA VAL A 29 -8.54 -0.72 9.90
C VAL A 29 -10.01 -0.63 9.51
N GLY A 30 -10.38 -0.90 8.26
CA GLY A 30 -11.79 -0.95 7.83
C GLY A 30 -12.63 -1.92 8.65
N GLN A 31 -12.13 -3.13 8.90
CA GLN A 31 -12.76 -4.14 9.78
C GLN A 31 -12.91 -3.65 11.23
N THR A 32 -11.87 -3.00 11.77
CA THR A 32 -11.92 -2.41 13.12
C THR A 32 -12.92 -1.26 13.18
N ARG A 33 -13.07 -0.48 12.11
CA ARG A 33 -14.06 0.61 12.02
C ARG A 33 -15.48 0.05 12.00
N ILE A 34 -15.72 -1.07 11.31
CA ILE A 34 -16.99 -1.80 11.38
C ILE A 34 -17.28 -2.23 12.83
N SER A 35 -16.31 -2.82 13.52
CA SER A 35 -16.53 -3.39 14.86
C SER A 35 -16.90 -2.34 15.91
N ILE A 36 -16.52 -1.08 15.71
CA ILE A 36 -16.88 0.05 16.59
C ILE A 36 -18.08 0.88 16.06
N GLY A 37 -18.76 0.43 15.01
CA GLY A 37 -19.92 1.11 14.43
C GLY A 37 -19.60 2.36 13.59
N ASN A 38 -18.33 2.60 13.27
CA ASN A 38 -17.93 3.72 12.40
C ASN A 38 -17.95 3.28 10.93
N TYR A 39 -19.14 3.19 10.36
CA TYR A 39 -19.34 2.70 8.99
C TYR A 39 -18.81 3.66 7.92
N VAL A 40 -18.95 4.98 8.12
CA VAL A 40 -18.42 5.98 7.17
C VAL A 40 -16.90 5.83 7.05
N GLY A 41 -16.20 5.77 8.19
CA GLY A 41 -14.75 5.57 8.20
C GLY A 41 -14.34 4.19 7.67
N ALA A 42 -15.15 3.15 7.86
CA ALA A 42 -14.89 1.85 7.26
C ALA A 42 -14.94 1.93 5.72
N ILE A 43 -15.97 2.58 5.16
CA ILE A 43 -16.15 2.78 3.71
C ILE A 43 -14.97 3.55 3.14
N GLU A 44 -14.50 4.62 3.80
CA GLU A 44 -13.33 5.38 3.36
C GLU A 44 -12.08 4.50 3.23
N TYR A 45 -11.82 3.64 4.22
CA TYR A 45 -10.67 2.73 4.19
C TYR A 45 -10.81 1.64 3.12
N PHE A 46 -12.01 1.11 2.90
CA PHE A 46 -12.24 0.14 1.81
C PHE A 46 -12.16 0.78 0.43
N ASN A 47 -12.60 2.04 0.26
CA ASN A 47 -12.43 2.78 -0.99
C ASN A 47 -10.94 2.93 -1.37
N ILE A 48 -10.05 3.08 -0.39
CA ILE A 48 -8.60 3.05 -0.64
C ILE A 48 -8.18 1.68 -1.17
N VAL A 49 -8.62 0.59 -0.55
CA VAL A 49 -8.30 -0.77 -1.02
C VAL A 49 -8.81 -0.99 -2.45
N ILE A 50 -10.06 -0.64 -2.74
CA ILE A 50 -10.67 -0.78 -4.08
C ILE A 50 -9.89 0.04 -5.12
N LYS A 51 -9.46 1.26 -4.77
CA LYS A 51 -8.69 2.14 -5.66
C LYS A 51 -7.35 1.51 -6.08
N PHE A 52 -6.66 0.82 -5.17
CA PHE A 52 -5.32 0.26 -5.43
C PHE A 52 -5.33 -1.23 -5.82
N LYS A 53 -6.35 -1.98 -5.41
CA LYS A 53 -6.52 -3.43 -5.66
C LYS A 53 -8.01 -3.78 -5.84
N PRO A 54 -8.65 -3.38 -6.95
CA PRO A 54 -10.10 -3.57 -7.16
C PRO A 54 -10.54 -5.05 -7.26
N HIS A 55 -9.60 -5.97 -7.47
CA HIS A 55 -9.84 -7.42 -7.57
C HIS A 55 -9.75 -8.16 -6.23
N LEU A 56 -9.51 -7.45 -5.13
CA LEU A 56 -9.34 -8.03 -3.80
C LEU A 56 -10.61 -8.18 -2.93
N PRO A 57 -11.84 -7.78 -3.31
CA PRO A 57 -13.01 -8.11 -2.51
C PRO A 57 -13.09 -9.61 -2.21
N GLU A 58 -13.22 -9.97 -0.94
CA GLU A 58 -13.54 -11.35 -0.56
C GLU A 58 -14.98 -11.66 -1.03
N PRO A 59 -15.24 -12.84 -1.62
CA PRO A 59 -16.58 -13.25 -2.04
C PRO A 59 -17.54 -13.48 -0.87
#